data_AF-A0A7J6SQ89-F1
#
_entry.id   AF-A0A7J6SQ89-F1
#
_cell.length_a   1.000
_cell.length_b   1.000
_cell.length_c   1.000
_cell.angle_alpha   90.00
_cell.angle_beta   90.00
_cell.angle_gamma   90.00
#
_symmetry.space_group_name_H-M   'P 1'
#
loop_
_entity.id
_entity.type
_entity.pdbx_description
1 polymer ?
#
loop_
_entity_poly.entity_id
_entity_poly.type
_entity_poly.pdbx_seq_one_letter_code
_entity_poly.pdbx_strand_id
1 'polypeptide(L)'
;MILPYMTYGEDVGANFLTSMPVSDVPIKIAYVAAALSVSFSLPLTIHPSRRSVELLIYHGKPPTCDKAESRLRFITTTVMLLCVVLLSFVVTSLGTVFEFVGLICGNLLCFVMPSYLYCKVFYSDRHTIAGWKR
;
A
#
# COMPACT_ATOMS: atom_id res chain seq x y z
N MET A 1 6.70 17.64 -6.03
CA MET A 1 5.74 18.66 -6.54
C MET A 1 6.44 20.02 -6.65
N ILE A 2 7.51 20.14 -7.45
CA ILE A 2 8.20 21.44 -7.60
C ILE A 2 7.53 22.30 -8.69
N LEU A 3 7.21 21.70 -9.84
CA LEU A 3 6.61 22.39 -10.99
C LEU A 3 5.24 23.01 -10.69
N PRO A 4 4.22 22.29 -10.18
CA PRO A 4 2.92 22.89 -9.91
C PRO A 4 2.96 23.97 -8.81
N TYR A 5 3.86 23.82 -7.82
CA TYR A 5 4.08 24.84 -6.79
C TYR A 5 4.63 26.15 -7.38
N MET A 6 5.52 26.07 -8.37
CA MET A 6 6.02 27.26 -9.06
C MET A 6 4.96 27.93 -9.96
N THR A 7 3.94 27.19 -10.42
CA THR A 7 2.89 27.72 -11.30
C THR A 7 1.69 28.29 -10.54
N TYR A 8 1.27 27.64 -9.45
CA TYR A 8 0.06 27.99 -8.70
C TYR A 8 0.35 28.49 -7.27
N GLY A 9 1.62 28.53 -6.84
CA GLY A 9 2.02 29.03 -5.53
C GLY A 9 1.55 28.14 -4.38
N GLU A 10 1.14 28.77 -3.28
CA GLU A 10 0.70 28.10 -2.05
C GLU A 10 -0.68 27.44 -2.17
N ASP A 11 -1.46 27.71 -3.24
CA ASP A 11 -2.84 27.25 -3.41
C ASP A 11 -2.97 25.87 -4.10
N VAL A 12 -1.91 25.06 -4.05
CA VAL A 12 -1.89 23.71 -4.63
C VAL A 12 -2.43 22.71 -3.61
N GLY A 13 -3.68 22.29 -3.79
CA GLY A 13 -4.29 21.23 -3.00
C GLY A 13 -3.64 19.86 -3.21
N ALA A 14 -3.87 18.92 -2.29
CA ALA A 14 -3.32 17.56 -2.37
C ALA A 14 -3.72 16.81 -3.66
N ASN A 15 -4.86 17.15 -4.23
CA ASN A 15 -5.24 16.72 -5.57
C ASN A 15 -4.85 17.80 -6.59
N PHE A 16 -3.64 17.72 -7.14
CA PHE A 16 -3.12 18.76 -8.04
C PHE A 16 -3.98 18.95 -9.31
N LEU A 17 -4.71 17.91 -9.74
CA LEU A 17 -5.56 17.97 -10.93
C LEU A 17 -6.78 18.88 -10.75
N THR A 18 -7.25 19.08 -9.50
CA THR A 18 -8.41 19.94 -9.23
C THR A 18 -8.07 21.43 -9.23
N SER A 19 -6.79 21.77 -9.06
CA SER A 19 -6.32 23.16 -9.12
C SER A 19 -6.12 23.68 -10.55
N MET A 20 -6.26 22.82 -11.57
CA MET A 20 -6.09 23.20 -12.98
C MET A 20 -7.44 23.46 -13.68
N PRO A 21 -7.53 24.42 -14.61
CA PRO A 21 -8.77 24.74 -15.30
C PRO A 21 -9.25 23.58 -16.21
N VAL A 22 -10.45 23.06 -15.95
CA VAL A 22 -11.01 21.90 -16.69
C VAL A 22 -11.45 22.22 -18.13
N SER A 23 -11.27 23.46 -18.59
CA SER A 23 -11.55 23.87 -19.96
C SER A 23 -10.66 23.18 -20.99
N ASP A 24 -9.41 22.90 -20.60
CA ASP A 24 -8.39 22.52 -21.56
C ASP A 24 -8.41 21.02 -21.83
N VAL A 25 -8.38 20.67 -23.12
CA VAL A 25 -8.31 19.29 -23.62
C VAL A 25 -7.22 18.44 -22.95
N PRO A 26 -5.96 18.91 -22.76
CA PRO A 26 -4.93 18.10 -22.11
C PRO A 26 -5.27 17.70 -20.67
N ILE A 27 -5.97 18.55 -19.91
CA ILE A 27 -6.34 18.25 -18.52
C ILE A 27 -7.41 17.15 -18.48
N LYS A 28 -8.39 17.17 -19.39
CA LYS A 28 -9.40 16.11 -19.52
C LYS A 28 -8.77 14.76 -19.83
N ILE A 29 -7.77 14.74 -20.72
CA ILE A 29 -7.01 13.52 -21.03
C ILE A 29 -6.28 13.02 -19.78
N ALA A 30 -5.68 13.91 -19.00
CA ALA A 30 -5.00 13.55 -17.76
C ALA A 30 -5.95 12.92 -16.72
N TYR A 31 -7.18 13.44 -16.57
CA TYR A 31 -8.20 12.85 -15.69
C TYR A 31 -8.58 11.43 -16.11
N VAL A 32 -8.80 11.20 -17.41
CA VAL A 32 -9.14 9.87 -17.94
C VAL A 32 -7.96 8.91 -17.77
N ALA A 33 -6.74 9.36 -18.05
CA ALA A 33 -5.53 8.57 -17.87
C ALA A 33 -5.30 8.18 -16.39
N ALA A 34 -5.51 9.11 -15.46
CA ALA A 34 -5.41 8.84 -14.02
C ALA A 34 -6.48 7.83 -13.56
N ALA A 35 -7.73 7.99 -14.01
CA ALA A 35 -8.81 7.06 -13.68
C ALA A 35 -8.55 5.64 -14.22
N LEU A 36 -8.05 5.52 -15.45
CA LEU A 36 -7.64 4.25 -16.02
C LEU A 36 -6.46 3.64 -15.24
N SER A 37 -5.44 4.44 -14.94
CA SER A 37 -4.28 3.99 -14.16
C SER A 37 -4.71 3.40 -12.83
N VAL A 38 -5.52 4.10 -12.04
CA VAL A 38 -6.00 3.61 -10.74
C VAL A 38 -6.88 2.38 -10.90
N SER A 39 -7.75 2.34 -11.91
CA SER A 39 -8.63 1.19 -12.18
C SER A 39 -7.85 -0.10 -12.46
N PHE A 40 -6.69 -0.01 -13.13
CA PHE A 40 -5.80 -1.15 -13.33
C PHE A 40 -4.90 -1.43 -12.13
N SER A 41 -4.49 -0.40 -11.38
CA SER A 41 -3.66 -0.57 -10.19
C SER A 41 -4.38 -1.27 -9.03
N LEU A 42 -5.67 -1.01 -8.82
CA LEU A 42 -6.41 -1.63 -7.70
C LEU A 42 -6.45 -3.17 -7.79
N PRO A 43 -6.83 -3.81 -8.92
CA PRO A 43 -6.73 -5.26 -9.09
C PRO A 43 -5.32 -5.81 -8.85
N LEU A 44 -4.29 -5.11 -9.34
CA LEU A 44 -2.90 -5.53 -9.21
C LEU A 44 -2.42 -5.49 -7.76
N THR A 45 -2.90 -4.54 -6.95
CA THR A 45 -2.53 -4.43 -5.52
C THR A 45 -3.30 -5.37 -4.61
N ILE A 46 -4.53 -5.76 -4.97
CA ILE A 46 -5.35 -6.70 -4.19
C ILE A 46 -4.77 -8.12 -4.22
N HIS A 47 -4.09 -8.47 -5.31
CA HIS A 47 -3.46 -9.79 -5.43
C HIS A 47 -2.36 -10.05 -4.37
N PRO A 48 -1.31 -9.20 -4.24
CA PRO A 48 -0.31 -9.37 -3.18
C PRO A 48 -0.88 -9.18 -1.77
N SER A 49 -1.84 -8.28 -1.57
CA SER A 49 -2.45 -8.07 -0.24
C SER A 49 -3.21 -9.30 0.23
N ARG A 50 -3.92 -9.99 -0.69
CA ARG A 50 -4.57 -11.27 -0.39
C ARG A 50 -3.56 -12.31 0.07
N ARG A 51 -2.42 -12.44 -0.64
CA ARG A 51 -1.36 -13.37 -0.25
C ARG A 51 -0.81 -13.07 1.13
N SER A 52 -0.63 -11.79 1.48
CA SER A 52 -0.21 -11.37 2.82
C SER A 52 -1.23 -11.79 3.90
N VAL A 53 -2.53 -11.66 3.64
CA VAL A 53 -3.57 -12.07 4.60
C VAL A 53 -3.66 -13.59 4.72
N GLU A 54 -3.54 -14.34 3.63
CA GLU A 54 -3.51 -15.81 3.67
C GLU A 54 -2.35 -16.33 4.52
N LEU A 55 -1.16 -15.72 4.39
CA LEU A 55 -0.01 -16.07 5.22
C LEU A 55 -0.25 -15.81 6.71
N LEU A 56 -0.91 -14.72 7.06
CA LEU A 56 -1.26 -14.38 8.43
C LEU A 56 -2.29 -15.36 9.02
N ILE A 57 -3.35 -15.70 8.28
CA ILE A 57 -4.41 -16.61 8.74
C ILE A 57 -3.87 -18.02 8.95
N TYR A 58 -3.13 -18.54 7.97
CA TYR A 58 -2.64 -19.92 8.00
C TYR A 58 -1.29 -20.08 8.73
N HIS A 59 -0.71 -19.00 9.28
CA HIS A 59 0.59 -19.00 9.98
C HIS A 59 1.69 -19.74 9.18
N GLY A 60 1.68 -19.58 7.85
CA GLY A 60 2.62 -20.25 6.94
C GLY A 60 2.39 -21.74 6.72
N LYS A 61 1.29 -22.33 7.18
CA LYS A 61 0.93 -23.74 6.90
C LYS A 61 0.09 -23.83 5.62
N PRO A 62 0.28 -24.86 4.78
CA PRO A 62 -0.60 -25.07 3.63
C PRO A 62 -2.01 -25.44 4.11
N PRO A 63 -3.07 -24.95 3.43
CA PRO A 63 -4.45 -25.24 3.80
C PRO A 63 -4.74 -26.73 3.64
N THR A 64 -5.45 -27.31 4.61
CA THR A 64 -5.76 -28.75 4.68
C THR A 64 -7.09 -29.13 4.03
N CYS A 65 -7.88 -28.16 3.54
CA CYS A 65 -9.20 -28.39 2.95
C CYS A 65 -9.54 -27.40 1.82
N ASP A 66 -9.67 -27.92 0.59
CA ASP A 66 -9.89 -27.15 -0.65
C ASP A 66 -11.16 -26.27 -0.64
N LYS A 67 -12.27 -26.76 -0.06
CA LYS A 67 -13.55 -26.04 -0.05
C LYS A 67 -13.56 -24.85 0.92
N ALA A 68 -12.94 -25.01 2.09
CA ALA A 68 -12.81 -23.94 3.07
C ALA A 68 -11.87 -22.83 2.55
N GLU A 69 -10.83 -23.22 1.83
CA GLU A 69 -9.90 -22.31 1.18
C GLU A 69 -10.59 -21.44 0.12
N SER A 70 -11.33 -22.03 -0.82
CA SER A 70 -12.04 -21.27 -1.86
C SER A 70 -13.02 -20.24 -1.27
N ARG A 71 -13.72 -20.62 -0.19
CA ARG A 71 -14.60 -19.70 0.55
C ARG A 71 -13.84 -18.58 1.23
N LEU A 72 -12.74 -18.88 1.91
CA LEU A 72 -11.91 -17.86 2.57
C LEU A 72 -11.31 -16.91 1.54
N ARG A 73 -10.80 -17.42 0.42
CA ARG A 73 -10.27 -16.60 -0.69
C ARG A 73 -11.30 -15.60 -1.19
N PHE A 74 -12.52 -16.06 -1.45
CA PHE A 74 -13.62 -15.20 -1.89
C PHE A 74 -13.96 -14.14 -0.83
N ILE A 75 -14.12 -14.56 0.43
CA ILE A 75 -14.41 -13.65 1.56
C ILE A 75 -13.34 -12.56 1.68
N THR A 76 -12.05 -12.92 1.68
CA THR A 76 -10.95 -11.96 1.82
C THR A 76 -10.95 -10.92 0.69
N THR A 77 -11.19 -11.35 -0.56
CA THR A 77 -11.27 -10.40 -1.69
C THR A 77 -12.47 -9.47 -1.59
N THR A 78 -13.64 -10.00 -1.19
CA THR A 78 -14.84 -9.19 -1.02
C THR A 78 -14.66 -8.16 0.09
N VAL A 79 -14.07 -8.56 1.23
CA VAL A 79 -13.80 -7.66 2.36
C VAL A 79 -12.81 -6.58 1.97
N MET A 80 -11.71 -6.89 1.28
CA MET A 80 -10.76 -5.88 0.81
C MET A 80 -11.39 -4.85 -0.12
N LEU A 81 -12.18 -5.31 -1.11
CA LEU A 81 -12.88 -4.41 -2.03
C LEU A 81 -13.90 -3.53 -1.28
N LEU A 82 -14.64 -4.11 -0.35
CA LEU A 82 -15.61 -3.37 0.47
C LEU A 82 -14.91 -2.32 1.32
N CYS A 83 -13.78 -2.64 1.95
CA CYS A 83 -12.98 -1.68 2.70
C CYS A 83 -12.47 -0.52 1.83
N VAL A 84 -11.99 -0.79 0.61
CA VAL A 84 -11.55 0.25 -0.33
C VAL A 84 -12.72 1.16 -0.70
N VAL A 85 -13.89 0.59 -1.01
CA VAL A 85 -15.09 1.36 -1.36
C VAL A 85 -15.58 2.21 -0.19
N LEU A 86 -15.61 1.66 1.03
CA LEU A 86 -15.96 2.43 2.24
C LEU A 86 -14.97 3.57 2.47
N LEU A 87 -13.67 3.32 2.31
CA LEU A 87 -12.65 4.35 2.41
C LEU A 87 -12.90 5.45 1.38
N SER A 88 -13.31 5.12 0.15
CA SER A 88 -13.66 6.11 -0.87
C SER A 88 -14.84 7.00 -0.47
N PHE A 89 -15.82 6.50 0.29
CA PHE A 89 -16.94 7.31 0.78
C PHE A 89 -16.55 8.24 1.93
N VAL A 90 -15.61 7.83 2.78
CA VAL A 90 -15.19 8.60 3.97
C VAL A 90 -14.13 9.63 3.63
N VAL A 91 -13.26 9.33 2.65
CA VAL A 91 -12.11 10.17 2.31
C VAL A 91 -12.52 11.30 1.38
N THR A 92 -12.51 12.52 1.91
CA THR A 92 -12.65 13.76 1.13
C THR A 92 -11.31 14.43 0.83
N SER A 93 -10.21 13.95 1.44
CA SER A 93 -8.87 14.54 1.34
C SER A 93 -7.79 13.48 1.09
N LEU A 94 -7.22 13.44 -0.11
CA LEU A 94 -6.15 12.49 -0.47
C LEU A 94 -4.86 12.72 0.32
N GLY A 95 -4.56 13.98 0.65
CA GLY A 95 -3.34 14.36 1.35
C GLY A 95 -3.25 13.75 2.75
N THR A 96 -4.33 13.84 3.54
CA THR A 96 -4.36 13.29 4.90
C THR A 96 -4.22 11.78 4.89
N VAL A 97 -4.86 11.09 3.95
CA VAL A 97 -4.75 9.62 3.83
C VAL A 97 -3.32 9.20 3.50
N PHE A 98 -2.67 9.85 2.53
CA PHE A 98 -1.29 9.53 2.20
C PHE A 98 -0.31 9.89 3.31
N GLU A 99 -0.59 10.96 4.08
CA GLU A 99 0.20 11.30 5.27
C GLU A 99 0.08 10.22 6.35
N PHE A 100 -1.14 9.80 6.70
CA PHE A 100 -1.35 8.72 7.68
C PHE A 100 -0.74 7.39 7.24
N VAL A 101 -0.94 7.01 5.98
CA VAL A 101 -0.34 5.79 5.43
C VAL A 101 1.18 5.90 5.41
N GLY A 102 1.73 7.05 5.03
CA GLY A 102 3.17 7.31 5.05
C GLY A 102 3.76 7.23 6.45
N LEU A 103 3.07 7.78 7.46
CA LEU A 103 3.48 7.72 8.85
C LEU A 103 3.52 6.27 9.37
N ILE A 104 2.47 5.49 9.14
CA ILE A 104 2.38 4.13 9.70
C ILE A 104 3.26 3.16 8.92
N CYS A 105 3.09 3.13 7.59
CA CYS A 105 3.78 2.19 6.71
C CYS A 105 5.25 2.57 6.52
N GLY A 106 5.54 3.86 6.30
CA GLY A 106 6.91 4.34 6.10
C GLY A 106 7.77 4.15 7.34
N ASN A 107 7.26 4.47 8.54
CA ASN A 107 8.04 4.24 9.75
C ASN A 107 8.29 2.74 10.00
N LEU A 108 7.28 1.89 9.79
CA LEU A 108 7.42 0.47 10.04
C LEU A 108 8.35 -0.21 9.01
N LEU A 109 8.11 0.02 7.72
CA LEU A 109 8.85 -0.66 6.64
C LEU A 109 10.25 -0.10 6.43
N CYS A 110 10.42 1.22 6.50
CA CYS A 110 11.70 1.85 6.18
C CYS A 110 12.64 1.97 7.37
N PHE A 111 12.13 2.03 8.61
CA PHE A 111 12.98 2.12 9.81
C PHE A 111 12.95 0.84 10.64
N VAL A 112 11.77 0.37 11.06
CA VAL A 112 11.69 -0.78 11.99
C VAL A 112 12.14 -2.08 11.34
N MET A 113 11.67 -2.38 10.13
CA MET A 113 11.98 -3.62 9.42
C MET A 113 13.48 -3.82 9.16
N PRO A 114 14.22 -2.86 8.54
CA PRO A 114 15.65 -3.02 8.32
C PRO A 114 16.45 -3.04 9.62
N SER A 115 16.07 -2.26 10.64
CA SER A 115 16.73 -2.31 11.96
C SER A 115 16.55 -3.66 12.64
N TYR A 116 15.36 -4.26 12.57
CA TYR A 116 15.11 -5.59 13.13
C TYR A 116 15.89 -6.69 12.40
N LEU A 117 15.90 -6.65 11.06
CA LEU A 117 16.67 -7.60 10.26
C LEU A 117 18.18 -7.48 10.50
N TYR A 118 18.70 -6.25 10.63
CA TYR A 118 20.09 -6.00 10.97
C TYR A 118 20.45 -6.68 12.31
N CYS A 119 19.67 -6.41 13.36
CA CYS A 119 19.89 -7.05 14.66
C CYS A 119 19.81 -8.57 14.58
N LYS A 120 18.84 -9.15 13.85
CA LYS A 120 18.69 -10.60 13.73
C LYS A 120 19.83 -11.27 12.98
N VAL A 121 20.29 -10.67 11.88
CA VAL A 121 21.40 -11.20 11.06
C VAL A 121 22.69 -11.22 11.88
N PHE A 122 23.06 -10.11 12.52
CA PHE A 122 24.31 -10.04 13.31
C PHE A 122 24.23 -10.72 14.68
N TYR A 123 23.02 -10.90 15.24
CA TYR A 123 22.81 -11.77 16.40
C TYR A 123 23.07 -13.24 16.06
N SER A 124 22.62 -13.70 14.89
CA SER A 124 22.87 -15.07 14.42
C SER A 124 24.37 -15.34 14.26
N ASP A 125 25.12 -14.35 13.74
CA ASP A 125 26.56 -14.51 13.51
C ASP A 125 27.34 -14.62 14.83
N ARG A 126 26.97 -13.85 15.87
CA ARG A 126 27.60 -13.97 17.21
C ARG A 126 27.45 -15.36 17.85
N HIS A 127 26.35 -16.07 17.60
CA HIS A 127 26.17 -17.45 18.09
C HIS A 127 27.00 -18.48 17.30
N THR A 128 27.15 -18.30 15.99
CA THR A 128 27.98 -19.19 15.15
C THR A 128 29.46 -19.10 15.51
N ILE A 129 29.98 -17.88 15.77
CA ILE A 129 31.40 -17.67 16.10
C ILE A 129 31.75 -18.17 17.51
N ALA A 130 30.80 -18.08 18.47
CA ALA A 130 30.97 -18.60 19.82
C ALA A 130 30.95 -20.15 19.87
N GLY A 131 30.21 -20.80 18.97
CA GLY A 131 30.18 -22.25 18.83
C GLY A 131 31.43 -22.86 18.20
N TRP A 132 32.17 -22.10 17.38
CA TRP A 132 33.43 -22.54 16.77
C TRP A 132 34.63 -22.51 17.74
N LYS A 133 34.51 -21.82 18.88
CA LYS A 133 35.60 -21.67 19.86
C LYS A 133 35.59 -22.73 20.99
N ARG A 134 34.87 -23.85 20.80
CA ARG A 134 34.89 -25.03 21.68
C ARG A 134 35.42 -26.24 20.94
#